data_AF-A0A934ZHP6-F1
#
_entry.id   AF-A0A934ZHP6-F1
#
_cell.length_a   1.000
_cell.length_b   1.000
_cell.length_c   1.000
_cell.angle_alpha   90.00
_cell.angle_beta   90.00
_cell.angle_gamma   90.00
#
_symmetry.space_group_name_H-M   'P 1'
#
loop_
_entity.id
_entity.type
_entity.pdbx_description
1 polymer ?
#
loop_
_entity_poly.entity_id
_entity_poly.type
_entity_poly.pdbx_seq_one_letter_code
_entity_poly.pdbx_strand_id
1 'polypeptide(L)'
;MPTEPAVSRPTVVIAGATGFVGRALAYALAPDHHVEGLSRGARAPDADVAEWRACDLFSLLDAERALAGADLVVNLVHSMMPCAWLTRGE
;
A
#
# COMPACT_ATOMS: atom_id res chain seq x y z
N MET A 1 -28.73 0.62 25.45
CA MET A 1 -28.79 1.03 24.04
C MET A 1 -27.96 0.04 23.25
N PRO A 2 -28.49 -0.63 22.22
CA PRO A 2 -27.67 -1.46 21.35
C PRO A 2 -26.74 -0.53 20.57
N THR A 3 -25.44 -0.71 20.73
CA THR A 3 -24.41 -0.03 19.92
C THR A 3 -24.58 -0.47 18.47
N GLU A 4 -24.86 0.47 17.58
CA GLU A 4 -24.84 0.24 16.14
C GLU A 4 -23.49 -0.38 15.74
N PRO A 5 -23.45 -1.37 14.83
CA PRO A 5 -22.18 -1.90 14.37
C PRO A 5 -21.41 -0.76 13.71
N ALA A 6 -20.20 -0.50 14.21
CA ALA A 6 -19.29 0.44 13.58
C ALA A 6 -19.14 0.03 12.11
N VAL A 7 -19.59 0.87 11.19
CA VAL A 7 -19.42 0.64 9.76
C VAL A 7 -17.91 0.58 9.51
N SER A 8 -17.39 -0.62 9.29
CA SER A 8 -15.96 -0.82 9.06
C SER A 8 -15.61 -0.13 7.76
N ARG A 9 -14.65 0.80 7.82
CA ARG A 9 -14.10 1.43 6.62
C ARG A 9 -13.47 0.36 5.73
N PRO A 10 -13.62 0.44 4.39
CA PRO A 10 -13.01 -0.53 3.50
C PRO A 10 -11.48 -0.55 3.67
N THR A 11 -10.89 -1.74 3.66
CA THR A 11 -9.45 -1.94 3.78
C THR A 11 -8.78 -1.89 2.41
N VAL A 12 -7.85 -0.95 2.25
CA VAL A 12 -7.08 -0.75 1.02
C VAL A 12 -5.62 -1.11 1.27
N VAL A 13 -5.13 -2.14 0.58
CA VAL A 13 -3.73 -2.57 0.65
C VAL A 13 -2.95 -1.98 -0.52
N ILE A 14 -1.87 -1.26 -0.24
CA ILE A 14 -1.04 -0.59 -1.25
C ILE A 14 0.33 -1.26 -1.35
N ALA A 15 0.57 -1.92 -2.48
CA ALA A 15 1.89 -2.39 -2.88
C ALA A 15 2.73 -1.22 -3.41
N GLY A 16 3.91 -0.98 -2.85
CA GLY A 16 4.71 0.21 -3.18
C GLY A 16 4.27 1.47 -2.42
N ALA A 17 3.58 1.33 -1.28
CA ALA A 17 3.18 2.41 -0.39
C ALA A 17 4.36 3.28 0.09
N THR A 18 5.58 2.75 0.06
CA THR A 18 6.79 3.50 0.44
C THR A 18 7.24 4.53 -0.61
N GLY A 19 6.77 4.40 -1.85
CA GLY A 19 7.15 5.25 -2.98
C GLY A 19 6.42 6.58 -3.02
N PHE A 20 6.82 7.45 -3.95
CA PHE A 20 6.24 8.79 -4.10
C PHE A 20 4.71 8.77 -4.30
N VAL A 21 4.24 8.01 -5.30
CA VAL A 21 2.81 7.88 -5.59
C VAL A 21 2.10 7.12 -4.46
N GLY A 22 2.69 6.05 -3.95
CA GLY A 22 2.10 5.23 -2.88
C GLY A 22 1.83 6.04 -1.61
N ARG A 23 2.76 6.91 -1.22
CA ARG A 23 2.59 7.77 -0.05
C ARG A 23 1.53 8.85 -0.25
N ALA A 24 1.49 9.48 -1.43
CA ALA A 24 0.45 10.45 -1.76
C ALA A 24 -0.94 9.81 -1.82
N LEU A 25 -1.03 8.58 -2.32
CA LEU A 25 -2.26 7.81 -2.37
C LEU A 25 -2.73 7.44 -0.95
N ALA A 26 -1.83 6.96 -0.09
CA ALA A 26 -2.15 6.65 1.30
C ALA A 26 -2.72 7.87 2.03
N TYR A 27 -2.06 9.03 1.90
CA TYR A 27 -2.53 10.30 2.48
C TYR A 27 -3.95 10.68 2.02
N ALA A 28 -4.25 10.49 0.73
CA ALA A 28 -5.56 10.82 0.17
C ALA A 28 -6.66 9.84 0.61
N LEU A 29 -6.33 8.59 0.89
CA LEU A 29 -7.30 7.53 1.23
C LEU A 29 -7.53 7.37 2.74
N ALA A 30 -6.53 7.68 3.57
CA ALA A 30 -6.57 7.52 5.03
C ALA A 30 -7.78 8.17 5.74
N PRO A 31 -8.36 9.31 5.28
CA PRO A 31 -9.53 9.89 5.92
C PRO A 31 -10.76 8.98 5.92
N ASP A 32 -10.95 8.22 4.83
CA ASP A 32 -12.18 7.46 4.56
C ASP A 32 -11.98 5.93 4.54
N HIS A 33 -10.73 5.47 4.44
CA HIS A 33 -10.38 4.06 4.28
C HIS A 33 -9.41 3.60 5.38
N HIS A 34 -9.40 2.29 5.63
CA HIS A 34 -8.34 1.67 6.42
C HIS A 34 -7.18 1.31 5.49
N VAL A 35 -6.13 2.14 5.51
CA VAL A 35 -5.00 1.99 4.57
C VAL A 35 -3.90 1.14 5.20
N GLU A 36 -3.47 0.13 4.45
CA GLU A 36 -2.37 -0.75 4.83
C GLU A 36 -1.31 -0.77 3.73
N GLY A 37 -0.04 -0.80 4.12
CA GLY A 37 1.09 -0.76 3.20
C GLY A 37 1.80 -2.12 3.11
N LEU A 38 2.21 -2.50 1.91
CA LEU A 38 3.15 -3.61 1.73
C LEU A 38 4.59 -3.10 1.65
N SER A 39 5.47 -3.73 2.41
CA SER A 39 6.91 -3.48 2.36
C SER A 39 7.72 -4.77 2.43
N ARG A 40 8.92 -4.78 1.85
CA ARG A 40 9.85 -5.93 1.93
C ARG A 40 10.48 -6.12 3.30
N GLY A 41 10.32 -5.16 4.21
CA GLY A 41 10.86 -5.19 5.57
C GLY A 41 9.86 -4.65 6.57
N ALA A 42 10.12 -4.88 7.86
CA ALA A 42 9.30 -4.36 8.94
C ALA A 42 9.31 -2.83 8.95
N ARG A 43 8.15 -2.24 9.22
CA ARG A 43 7.99 -0.78 9.27
C ARG A 43 6.97 -0.42 10.34
N ALA A 44 7.22 0.69 11.02
CA ALA A 44 6.26 1.22 11.98
C ALA A 44 5.08 1.87 11.23
N PRO A 45 3.86 1.80 11.77
CA PRO A 45 2.74 2.60 11.31
C PRO A 45 3.08 4.08 11.22
N ASP A 46 2.41 4.78 10.33
CA ASP A 46 2.50 6.23 10.19
C ASP A 46 1.10 6.85 10.08
N ALA A 47 1.02 8.17 9.91
CA ALA A 47 -0.26 8.89 9.93
C ALA A 47 -1.22 8.44 8.80
N ASP A 48 -0.65 7.99 7.68
CA ASP A 48 -1.39 7.69 6.46
C ASP A 48 -1.52 6.18 6.22
N VAL A 49 -0.66 5.37 6.86
CA VAL A 49 -0.65 3.92 6.79
C VAL A 49 -0.79 3.34 8.19
N ALA A 50 -1.97 2.79 8.46
CA ALA A 50 -2.35 2.23 9.75
C ALA A 50 -1.55 0.96 10.11
N GLU A 51 -1.21 0.15 9.10
CA GLU A 51 -0.45 -1.08 9.30
C GLU A 51 0.49 -1.36 8.12
N TRP A 52 1.64 -1.96 8.42
CA TRP A 52 2.59 -2.44 7.41
C TRP A 52 2.68 -3.95 7.45
N ARG A 53 2.39 -4.59 6.32
CA ARG A 53 2.55 -6.04 6.14
C ARG A 53 3.85 -6.32 5.38
N ALA A 54 4.69 -7.16 5.97
CA ALA A 54 5.88 -7.64 5.31
C ALA A 54 5.48 -8.59 4.18
N CYS A 55 5.85 -8.25 2.94
CA CYS A 55 5.49 -9.04 1.77
C CYS A 55 6.57 -8.92 0.70
N ASP A 56 6.95 -10.07 0.13
CA ASP A 56 7.62 -10.14 -1.15
C ASP A 56 6.60 -10.46 -2.25
N LEU A 57 6.35 -9.51 -3.14
CA LEU A 57 5.37 -9.67 -4.23
C LEU A 57 5.81 -10.67 -5.30
N PHE A 58 7.06 -11.12 -5.29
CA PHE A 58 7.52 -12.21 -6.15
C PHE A 58 7.12 -13.60 -5.61
N SER A 59 6.71 -13.68 -4.34
CA SER A 59 6.23 -14.88 -3.68
C SER A 59 4.71 -14.89 -3.68
N LEU A 60 4.10 -15.84 -4.42
CA LEU A 60 2.65 -15.98 -4.48
C LEU A 60 2.04 -16.20 -3.10
N LEU A 61 2.67 -17.05 -2.28
CA LEU A 61 2.20 -17.36 -0.93
C LEU A 61 2.24 -16.13 -0.02
N ASP A 62 3.29 -15.31 -0.11
CA ASP A 62 3.38 -14.10 0.70
C ASP A 62 2.40 -13.03 0.23
N ALA A 63 2.15 -12.95 -1.09
CA ALA A 63 1.11 -12.08 -1.64
C ALA A 63 -0.28 -12.50 -1.15
N GLU A 64 -0.64 -13.79 -1.22
CA GLU A 64 -1.93 -14.28 -0.74
C GLU A 64 -2.16 -13.96 0.74
N ARG A 65 -1.13 -14.17 1.57
CA ARG A 65 -1.20 -13.88 3.01
C ARG A 65 -1.28 -12.37 3.28
N ALA A 66 -0.51 -11.57 2.56
CA ALA A 66 -0.47 -10.14 2.75
C ALA A 66 -1.73 -9.42 2.24
N LEU A 67 -2.42 -9.97 1.24
CA LEU A 67 -3.65 -9.43 0.67
C LEU A 67 -4.92 -9.96 1.34
N ALA A 68 -4.81 -10.94 2.25
CA ALA A 68 -5.95 -11.50 2.94
C ALA A 68 -6.74 -10.41 3.71
N GLY A 69 -8.05 -10.37 3.51
CA GLY A 69 -8.95 -9.41 4.15
C GLY A 69 -8.94 -8.01 3.54
N ALA A 70 -8.21 -7.77 2.44
CA ALA A 70 -8.28 -6.52 1.71
C ALA A 70 -9.57 -6.45 0.86
N ASP A 71 -10.26 -5.32 0.92
CA ASP A 71 -11.38 -5.03 0.01
C ASP A 71 -10.87 -4.53 -1.35
N LEU A 72 -9.75 -3.79 -1.34
CA LEU A 72 -9.08 -3.28 -2.53
C LEU A 72 -7.56 -3.42 -2.42
N VAL A 73 -6.92 -3.72 -3.55
CA VAL A 73 -5.47 -3.79 -3.66
C VAL A 73 -4.99 -2.85 -4.75
N VAL A 74 -4.03 -1.99 -4.42
CA VAL A 74 -3.37 -1.09 -5.38
C VAL A 74 -1.92 -1.52 -5.55
N ASN A 75 -1.56 -2.05 -6.72
CA ASN A 75 -0.19 -2.45 -7.01
C ASN A 75 0.56 -1.35 -7.77
N LEU A 76 1.49 -0.67 -7.08
CA LEU A 76 2.33 0.38 -7.67
C LEU A 76 3.78 -0.07 -7.91
N VAL A 77 4.11 -1.32 -7.58
CA VAL A 77 5.46 -1.86 -7.84
C VAL A 77 5.60 -1.95 -9.36
N HIS A 78 6.67 -1.35 -9.90
CA HIS A 78 6.95 -1.09 -11.34
C HIS A 78 6.41 0.21 -11.94
N SER A 79 5.70 1.07 -11.20
CA SER A 79 5.14 2.32 -11.76
C SER A 79 6.18 3.37 -12.17
N MET A 80 7.46 3.14 -11.86
CA MET A 80 8.57 3.99 -12.26
C MET A 80 9.70 3.13 -12.83
N MET A 81 9.45 2.52 -14.00
CA MET A 81 10.57 2.12 -14.85
C MET A 81 11.28 3.43 -15.26
N PRO A 82 12.59 3.60 -15.06
CA PRO A 82 13.26 4.84 -15.44
C PRO A 82 13.10 5.02 -16.95
N CYS A 83 12.31 6.00 -17.37
CA CYS A 83 12.27 6.43 -18.76
C CYS A 83 13.67 7.00 -19.06
N ALA A 84 14.45 6.25 -19.85
CA ALA A 84 15.74 6.57 -20.46
C ALA A 84 16.50 7.79 -19.90
N TRP A 85 17.72 7.55 -19.39
CA TRP A 85 18.72 8.59 -19.27
C TRP A 85 18.83 9.33 -20.61
N LEU A 86 18.59 10.63 -20.61
CA LEU A 86 19.00 11.52 -21.69
C LEU A 86 20.53 11.48 -21.71
N THR A 87 21.11 10.59 -22.52
CA THR A 87 22.51 10.69 -22.91
C THR A 87 22.64 11.99 -23.71
N ARG A 88 23.05 13.06 -23.03
CA ARG A 88 23.56 14.26 -23.70
C ARG A 88 24.82 13.81 -24.44
N GLY A 89 24.69 13.68 -25.76
CA GLY A 89 25.82 13.45 -26.66
C GLY A 89 26.72 14.67 -26.61
N GLU A 90 28.00 14.41 -26.36
CA GLU A 90 29.10 15.31 -26.69
C GLU A 90 29.70 14.83 -28.01
#